data_AF-A0A1A7ZIV4-F1
#
_entry.id   AF-A0A1A7ZIV4-F1
#
_cell.length_a   1.000
_cell.length_b   1.000
_cell.length_c   1.000
_cell.angle_alpha   90.00
_cell.angle_beta   90.00
_cell.angle_gamma   90.00
#
_symmetry.space_group_name_H-M   'P 1'
#
loop_
_entity.id
_entity.type
_entity.pdbx_description
1 polymer ?
#
loop_
_entity_poly.entity_id
_entity_poly.type
_entity_poly.pdbx_seq_one_letter_code
_entity_poly.pdbx_strand_id
1 'polypeptide(L)'
;MLAEEDKHAEEKSLDGAWYKRKNNNSVLKRTKKSKNDLINAEEGEDHFTNISSVAPQESPFARASVKSKMESSSYLRRKEKRIRFTIRHLVKSQTFYWTVLCLVGLNTLCVAIVHYDQPEGLTYALHLAEFVFLGLFLVEMSMKMYGLGPQNYFHSSFNCFDFGVIIGSIFEVIWAAIKPGASFGISVLRALRLLRIFKVTKYWNSLRNLVVSLLNSMKSIISLLFLLFLFIVVFALLGMQLFGGQFNFDDETPTTNFDTFPAAILTVFQVKVKFSTLMWKTAN
;
A
#
# COMPACT_ATOMS: atom_id res chain seq x y z
N MET A 1 13.76 38.75 21.98
CA MET A 1 13.31 39.13 20.62
C MET A 1 14.48 39.36 19.66
N LEU A 2 15.46 40.24 19.92
CA LEU A 2 16.60 40.40 19.00
C LEU A 2 17.63 39.24 19.03
N ALA A 3 17.72 38.47 20.11
CA ALA A 3 18.64 37.33 20.22
C ALA A 3 18.12 36.01 19.60
N GLU A 4 16.84 35.96 19.23
CA GLU A 4 16.20 34.78 18.61
C GLU A 4 16.18 34.85 17.09
N GLU A 5 16.24 36.06 16.50
CA GLU A 5 16.37 36.22 15.05
C GLU A 5 17.78 35.92 14.54
N ASP A 6 18.83 36.23 15.31
CA ASP A 6 20.22 35.93 14.92
C ASP A 6 20.51 34.42 14.88
N LYS A 7 19.95 33.63 15.80
CA LYS A 7 20.09 32.16 15.78
C LYS A 7 19.43 31.53 14.55
N HIS A 8 18.32 32.10 14.09
CA HIS A 8 17.57 31.59 12.95
C HIS A 8 18.21 31.99 11.61
N ALA A 9 19.01 33.06 11.59
CA ALA A 9 19.81 33.48 10.45
C ALA A 9 21.09 32.64 10.29
N GLU A 10 21.72 32.24 11.41
CA GLU A 10 22.93 31.40 11.40
C GLU A 10 22.63 29.96 10.93
N GLU A 11 21.48 29.40 11.32
CA GLU A 11 21.03 28.04 10.94
C GLU A 11 20.73 27.93 9.44
N LYS A 12 20.16 28.99 8.82
CA LYS A 12 19.92 29.02 7.36
C LYS A 12 21.20 29.12 6.53
N SER A 13 22.27 29.70 7.08
CA SER A 13 23.57 29.82 6.41
C SER A 13 24.33 28.48 6.39
N LEU A 14 24.26 27.72 7.48
CA LEU A 14 24.89 26.39 7.61
C LEU A 14 24.26 25.34 6.69
N ASP A 15 22.94 25.35 6.52
CA ASP A 15 22.23 24.40 5.64
C ASP A 15 22.52 24.63 4.15
N GLY A 16 22.69 25.90 3.74
CA GLY A 16 23.12 26.25 2.39
C GLY A 16 24.54 25.76 2.06
N ALA A 17 25.45 25.82 3.04
CA ALA A 17 26.82 25.34 2.90
C ALA A 17 26.92 23.80 2.84
N TRP A 18 26.08 23.10 3.61
CA TRP A 18 25.99 21.63 3.57
C TRP A 18 25.50 21.10 2.22
N TYR A 19 24.51 21.75 1.62
CA TYR A 19 24.01 21.36 0.29
C TYR A 19 25.04 21.60 -0.82
N LYS A 20 25.83 22.68 -0.74
CA LYS A 20 26.87 22.99 -1.74
C LYS A 20 28.07 22.05 -1.65
N ARG A 21 28.44 21.57 -0.46
CA ARG A 21 29.58 20.65 -0.26
C ARG A 21 29.33 19.23 -0.78
N LYS A 22 28.08 18.75 -0.75
CA LYS A 22 27.72 17.40 -1.21
C LYS A 22 27.76 17.24 -2.73
N ASN A 23 27.67 18.34 -3.49
CA ASN A 23 27.64 18.32 -4.96
C ASN A 23 29.05 18.35 -5.59
N ASN A 24 30.11 18.65 -4.83
CA ASN A 24 31.49 18.77 -5.34
C ASN A 24 32.34 17.48 -5.23
N ASN A 25 31.82 16.37 -4.69
CA ASN A 25 32.56 15.09 -4.64
C ASN A 25 32.43 14.26 -5.92
N SER A 26 32.80 14.86 -7.06
CA SER A 26 32.96 14.18 -8.35
C SER A 26 34.15 13.21 -8.38
N VAL A 27 35.10 13.36 -7.45
CA VAL A 27 36.33 12.56 -7.36
C VAL A 27 36.06 11.13 -6.83
N LEU A 28 35.11 10.94 -5.90
CA LEU A 28 34.86 9.62 -5.28
C LEU A 28 34.03 8.67 -6.18
N LYS A 29 33.27 9.20 -7.14
CA LYS A 29 32.50 8.40 -8.10
C LYS A 29 33.36 7.87 -9.25
N ARG A 30 34.51 8.49 -9.53
CA ARG A 30 35.43 8.05 -10.60
C ARG A 30 36.27 6.85 -10.15
N THR A 31 36.63 6.78 -8.87
CA THR A 31 37.44 5.69 -8.29
C THR A 31 36.67 4.37 -8.13
N LYS A 32 35.35 4.41 -7.88
CA LYS A 32 34.51 3.19 -7.84
C LYS A 32 34.19 2.61 -9.21
N LYS A 33 34.14 3.43 -10.26
CA LYS A 33 33.95 2.94 -11.64
C LYS A 33 35.23 2.30 -12.17
N SER A 34 36.38 2.93 -11.92
CA SER A 34 37.70 2.41 -12.34
C SER A 34 38.11 1.10 -11.65
N LYS A 35 37.59 0.80 -10.44
CA LYS A 35 37.89 -0.46 -9.72
C LYS A 35 37.08 -1.66 -10.22
N ASN A 36 35.89 -1.42 -10.79
CA ASN A 36 35.08 -2.51 -11.35
C ASN A 36 35.52 -2.92 -12.76
N ASP A 37 36.25 -2.03 -13.46
CA ASP A 37 36.75 -2.30 -14.81
C ASP A 37 38.06 -3.12 -14.80
N LEU A 38 38.77 -3.22 -13.65
CA LEU A 38 40.02 -3.99 -13.51
C LEU A 38 39.84 -5.42 -12.95
N ILE A 39 38.67 -5.76 -12.41
CA ILE A 39 38.42 -7.09 -11.79
C ILE A 39 37.88 -8.10 -12.81
N ASN A 40 37.48 -7.67 -14.01
CA ASN A 40 36.96 -8.57 -15.05
C ASN A 40 38.00 -8.92 -16.15
N ALA A 41 39.28 -8.63 -15.93
CA ALA A 41 40.32 -8.75 -16.97
C ALA A 41 41.33 -9.90 -16.75
N GLU A 42 41.25 -10.66 -15.65
CA GLU A 42 42.14 -11.80 -15.40
C GLU A 42 41.35 -12.98 -14.84
N GLU A 43 40.88 -13.86 -15.71
CA GLU A 43 40.76 -15.32 -15.47
C GLU A 43 40.33 -16.01 -16.76
N GLY A 44 41.27 -16.73 -17.40
CA GLY A 44 40.97 -17.72 -18.45
C GLY A 44 41.89 -17.76 -19.67
N GLU A 45 43.18 -18.07 -19.48
CA GLU A 45 43.93 -18.88 -20.47
C GLU A 45 43.37 -20.34 -20.35
N ASP A 46 43.11 -21.14 -21.40
CA ASP A 46 44.04 -21.81 -22.32
C ASP A 46 43.28 -22.61 -23.41
N HIS A 47 43.99 -22.93 -24.50
CA HIS A 47 43.85 -24.12 -25.37
C HIS A 47 43.43 -23.95 -26.85
N PHE A 48 44.46 -23.76 -27.70
CA PHE A 48 44.76 -24.49 -28.95
C PHE A 48 43.79 -24.45 -30.14
N THR A 49 44.17 -23.74 -31.22
CA THR A 49 44.53 -24.33 -32.54
C THR A 49 44.83 -23.22 -33.55
N ASN A 50 46.09 -23.18 -34.01
CA ASN A 50 46.45 -22.52 -35.27
C ASN A 50 46.08 -23.46 -36.42
N ILE A 51 45.10 -23.08 -37.25
CA ILE A 51 44.98 -23.60 -38.62
C ILE A 51 44.61 -22.43 -39.55
N SER A 52 45.59 -22.07 -40.36
CA SER A 52 45.52 -21.70 -41.78
C SER A 52 44.15 -21.45 -42.43
N SER A 53 44.13 -20.39 -43.24
CA SER A 53 43.48 -20.28 -44.56
C SER A 53 42.24 -19.39 -44.70
N VAL A 54 42.42 -18.38 -45.57
CA VAL A 54 41.42 -17.72 -46.42
C VAL A 54 40.49 -16.72 -45.72
N ALA A 55 40.66 -15.45 -46.10
CA ALA A 55 39.69 -14.38 -45.88
C ALA A 55 38.31 -14.78 -46.44
N PRO A 56 37.21 -14.70 -45.67
CA PRO A 56 35.91 -14.52 -46.26
C PRO A 56 35.72 -13.02 -46.51
N GLN A 57 35.43 -12.67 -47.77
CA GLN A 57 34.87 -11.37 -48.11
C GLN A 57 33.73 -11.04 -47.14
N GLU A 58 33.92 -9.99 -46.33
CA GLU A 58 32.86 -9.43 -45.50
C GLU A 58 31.72 -8.99 -46.43
N SER A 59 30.59 -9.71 -46.39
CA SER A 59 29.39 -9.28 -47.07
C SER A 59 28.86 -7.99 -46.41
N PRO A 60 28.56 -6.91 -47.17
CA PRO A 60 28.06 -5.65 -46.62
C PRO A 60 26.74 -5.79 -45.82
N PHE A 61 26.04 -6.90 -46.03
CA PHE A 61 24.72 -7.18 -45.48
C PHE A 61 24.73 -7.47 -43.97
N ALA A 62 25.79 -8.07 -43.42
CA ALA A 62 25.87 -8.36 -41.98
C ALA A 62 26.05 -7.07 -41.14
N ARG A 63 26.86 -6.11 -41.61
CA ARG A 63 27.04 -4.80 -40.94
C ARG A 63 25.78 -3.93 -40.98
N ALA A 64 25.00 -3.97 -42.05
CA ALA A 64 23.77 -3.20 -42.18
C ALA A 64 22.69 -3.67 -41.18
N SER A 65 22.57 -4.99 -40.97
CA SER A 65 21.60 -5.58 -40.04
C SER A 65 21.91 -5.22 -38.58
N VAL A 66 23.17 -5.36 -38.15
CA VAL A 66 23.59 -5.04 -36.77
C VAL A 66 23.51 -3.53 -36.49
N LYS A 67 23.82 -2.69 -37.49
CA LYS A 67 23.70 -1.23 -37.38
C LYS A 67 22.24 -0.77 -37.30
N SER A 68 21.33 -1.39 -38.04
CA SER A 68 19.88 -1.09 -37.95
C SER A 68 19.30 -1.47 -36.57
N LYS A 69 19.77 -2.58 -35.98
CA LYS A 69 19.33 -3.05 -34.65
C LYS A 69 19.90 -2.18 -33.52
N MET A 70 21.14 -1.72 -33.66
CA MET A 70 21.80 -0.79 -32.73
C MET A 70 21.15 0.61 -32.77
N GLU A 71 20.84 1.13 -33.96
CA GLU A 71 20.13 2.40 -34.09
C GLU A 71 18.71 2.31 -33.52
N SER A 72 17.94 1.28 -33.88
CA SER A 72 16.58 1.07 -33.35
C SER A 72 16.56 0.96 -31.82
N SER A 73 17.52 0.24 -31.22
CA SER A 73 17.71 0.18 -29.76
C SER A 73 17.99 1.55 -29.13
N SER A 74 18.82 2.38 -29.77
CA SER A 74 19.13 3.74 -29.29
C SER A 74 17.94 4.71 -29.43
N TYR A 75 17.12 4.56 -30.48
CA TYR A 75 15.86 5.30 -30.66
C TYR A 75 14.80 4.88 -29.64
N LEU A 76 14.64 3.57 -29.40
CA LEU A 76 13.75 3.04 -28.37
C LEU A 76 14.16 3.52 -26.98
N ARG A 77 15.45 3.52 -26.65
CA ARG A 77 15.97 4.01 -25.37
C ARG A 77 15.79 5.53 -25.19
N ARG A 78 15.87 6.33 -26.27
CA ARG A 78 15.52 7.77 -26.23
C ARG A 78 14.02 7.99 -26.09
N LYS A 79 13.18 7.23 -26.81
CA LYS A 79 11.71 7.29 -26.69
C LYS A 79 11.24 6.86 -25.31
N GLU A 80 11.80 5.79 -24.75
CA GLU A 80 11.48 5.31 -23.40
C GLU A 80 11.79 6.36 -22.33
N LYS A 81 12.93 7.05 -22.45
CA LYS A 81 13.25 8.18 -21.55
C LYS A 81 12.24 9.31 -21.65
N ARG A 82 11.79 9.66 -22.86
CA ARG A 82 10.73 10.69 -23.05
C ARG A 82 9.40 10.22 -22.47
N ILE A 83 9.00 8.98 -22.72
CA ILE A 83 7.76 8.38 -22.18
C ILE A 83 7.80 8.38 -20.64
N ARG A 84 8.91 7.94 -20.02
CA ARG A 84 9.07 7.99 -18.56
C ARG A 84 8.98 9.41 -18.02
N PHE A 85 9.54 10.40 -18.72
CA PHE A 85 9.46 11.81 -18.32
C PHE A 85 8.02 12.33 -18.42
N THR A 86 7.32 12.06 -19.52
CA THR A 86 5.92 12.44 -19.71
C THR A 86 5.02 11.77 -18.68
N ILE A 87 5.17 10.46 -18.43
CA ILE A 87 4.41 9.73 -17.41
C ILE A 87 4.66 10.34 -16.03
N ARG A 88 5.91 10.65 -15.70
CA ARG A 88 6.23 11.32 -14.43
C ARG A 88 5.55 12.67 -14.30
N HIS A 89 5.47 13.44 -15.39
CA HIS A 89 4.76 14.72 -15.40
C HIS A 89 3.24 14.52 -15.24
N LEU A 90 2.66 13.54 -15.92
CA LEU A 90 1.24 13.19 -15.82
C LEU A 90 0.84 12.73 -14.41
N VAL A 91 1.61 11.84 -13.80
CA VAL A 91 1.35 11.33 -12.44
C VAL A 91 1.41 12.45 -11.38
N LYS A 92 2.20 13.51 -11.64
CA LYS A 92 2.30 14.69 -10.77
C LYS A 92 1.27 15.77 -11.08
N SER A 93 0.51 15.64 -12.16
CA SER A 93 -0.45 16.65 -12.57
C SER A 93 -1.66 16.69 -11.63
N GLN A 94 -2.22 17.89 -11.45
CA GLN A 94 -3.44 18.08 -10.66
C GLN A 94 -4.65 17.36 -11.30
N THR A 95 -4.68 17.25 -12.62
CA THR A 95 -5.74 16.52 -13.33
C THR A 95 -5.74 15.04 -12.99
N PHE A 96 -4.56 14.42 -12.88
CA PHE A 96 -4.45 13.02 -12.47
C PHE A 96 -4.96 12.81 -11.04
N TYR A 97 -4.67 13.75 -10.13
CA TYR A 97 -5.22 13.75 -8.78
C TYR A 97 -6.76 13.73 -8.78
N TRP A 98 -7.40 14.67 -9.49
CA TRP A 98 -8.87 14.77 -9.55
C TRP A 98 -9.49 13.56 -10.26
N THR A 99 -8.82 13.02 -11.27
CA THR A 99 -9.27 11.82 -12.00
C THR A 99 -9.34 10.62 -11.06
N VAL A 100 -8.28 10.37 -10.28
CA VAL A 100 -8.29 9.24 -9.34
C VAL A 100 -9.33 9.44 -8.24
N LEU A 101 -9.45 10.66 -7.71
CA LEU A 101 -10.45 10.97 -6.70
C LEU A 101 -11.88 10.71 -7.22
N CYS A 102 -12.16 11.12 -8.46
CA CYS A 102 -13.43 10.85 -9.13
C CYS A 102 -13.67 9.35 -9.31
N LEU A 103 -12.66 8.58 -9.75
CA LEU A 103 -12.76 7.11 -9.88
C LEU A 103 -13.08 6.42 -8.56
N VAL A 104 -12.47 6.86 -7.45
CA VAL A 104 -12.77 6.33 -6.11
C VAL A 104 -14.20 6.69 -5.70
N GLY A 105 -14.63 7.92 -5.94
CA GLY A 105 -16.00 8.37 -5.66
C GLY A 105 -17.05 7.59 -6.44
N LEU A 106 -16.86 7.43 -7.76
CA LEU A 106 -17.75 6.65 -8.63
C LEU A 106 -17.80 5.18 -8.21
N ASN A 107 -16.66 4.57 -7.89
CA ASN A 107 -16.67 3.20 -7.40
C ASN A 107 -17.44 3.07 -6.06
N THR A 108 -17.24 4.02 -5.15
CA THR A 108 -17.94 4.05 -3.86
C THR A 108 -19.45 4.21 -4.08
N LEU A 109 -19.86 5.03 -5.04
CA LEU A 109 -21.27 5.19 -5.42
C LEU A 109 -21.87 3.89 -5.96
N CYS A 110 -21.15 3.15 -6.81
CA CYS A 110 -21.59 1.82 -7.26
C CYS A 110 -21.79 0.86 -6.09
N VAL A 111 -20.89 0.86 -5.11
CA VAL A 111 -21.04 0.03 -3.91
C VAL A 111 -22.23 0.48 -3.06
N ALA A 112 -22.51 1.78 -2.98
CA ALA A 112 -23.61 2.34 -2.20
C ALA A 112 -25.00 2.07 -2.82
N ILE A 113 -25.08 1.89 -4.14
CA ILE A 113 -26.34 1.59 -4.85
C ILE A 113 -26.82 0.15 -4.62
N VAL A 114 -25.93 -0.76 -4.21
CA VAL A 114 -26.27 -2.17 -3.96
C VAL A 114 -27.37 -2.26 -2.90
N HIS A 115 -28.49 -2.89 -3.24
CA HIS A 115 -29.62 -3.08 -2.32
C HIS A 115 -30.11 -4.55 -2.32
N TYR A 116 -30.83 -4.92 -1.25
CA TYR A 116 -31.48 -6.23 -1.14
C TYR A 116 -32.60 -6.34 -2.20
N ASP A 117 -32.74 -7.52 -2.81
CA ASP A 117 -33.66 -7.80 -3.92
C ASP A 117 -33.51 -6.86 -5.14
N GLN A 118 -32.27 -6.63 -5.58
CA GLN A 118 -31.99 -5.82 -6.77
C GLN A 118 -32.21 -6.58 -8.09
N PRO A 119 -32.62 -5.89 -9.17
CA PRO A 119 -32.84 -6.53 -10.47
C PRO A 119 -31.54 -7.11 -11.04
N GLU A 120 -31.64 -8.24 -11.75
CA GLU A 120 -30.48 -8.95 -12.30
C GLU A 120 -29.62 -8.07 -13.22
N GLY A 121 -30.26 -7.18 -14.00
CA GLY A 121 -29.56 -6.22 -14.85
C GLY A 121 -28.68 -5.24 -14.08
N LEU A 122 -29.10 -4.78 -12.90
CA LEU A 122 -28.30 -3.90 -12.04
C LEU A 122 -27.12 -4.68 -11.45
N THR A 123 -27.34 -5.92 -11.02
CA THR A 123 -26.27 -6.79 -10.52
C THR A 123 -25.18 -7.00 -11.58
N TYR A 124 -25.58 -7.30 -12.82
CA TYR A 124 -24.64 -7.47 -13.93
C TYR A 124 -23.88 -6.18 -14.24
N ALA A 125 -24.57 -5.04 -14.31
CA ALA A 125 -23.95 -3.74 -14.55
C ALA A 125 -22.94 -3.35 -13.46
N LEU A 126 -23.28 -3.57 -12.19
CA LEU A 126 -22.38 -3.33 -11.06
C LEU A 126 -21.16 -4.24 -11.11
N HIS A 127 -21.34 -5.52 -11.46
CA HIS A 127 -20.23 -6.45 -11.60
C HIS A 127 -19.26 -6.06 -12.74
N LEU A 128 -19.81 -5.63 -13.89
CA LEU A 128 -19.01 -5.10 -14.98
C LEU A 128 -18.27 -3.81 -14.57
N ALA A 129 -18.95 -2.91 -13.87
CA ALA A 129 -18.35 -1.68 -13.37
C ALA A 129 -17.20 -1.98 -12.41
N GLU A 130 -17.33 -2.97 -11.52
CA GLU A 130 -16.26 -3.38 -10.62
C GLU A 130 -15.00 -3.85 -11.36
N PHE A 131 -15.17 -4.64 -12.43
CA PHE A 131 -14.07 -5.06 -13.29
C PHE A 131 -13.41 -3.87 -14.00
N VAL A 132 -14.21 -2.93 -14.51
CA VAL A 132 -13.71 -1.70 -15.15
C VAL A 132 -12.92 -0.84 -14.16
N PHE A 133 -13.46 -0.59 -12.95
CA PHE A 133 -12.76 0.18 -11.92
C PHE A 133 -11.46 -0.49 -11.48
N LEU A 134 -11.46 -1.83 -11.34
CA LEU A 134 -10.24 -2.59 -11.03
C LEU A 134 -9.18 -2.39 -12.11
N GLY A 135 -9.57 -2.50 -13.39
CA GLY A 135 -8.68 -2.23 -14.53
C GLY A 135 -8.11 -0.80 -14.49
N LEU A 136 -8.95 0.21 -14.22
CA LEU A 136 -8.51 1.60 -14.13
C LEU A 136 -7.56 1.85 -12.96
N PHE A 137 -7.80 1.24 -11.79
CA PHE A 137 -6.87 1.33 -10.65
C PHE A 137 -5.56 0.59 -10.91
N LEU A 138 -5.60 -0.54 -11.63
CA LEU A 138 -4.38 -1.24 -12.03
C LEU A 138 -3.53 -0.41 -13.00
N VAL A 139 -4.17 0.26 -13.97
CA VAL A 139 -3.49 1.18 -14.89
C VAL A 139 -2.90 2.38 -14.14
N GLU A 140 -3.67 2.99 -13.25
CA GLU A 140 -3.20 4.08 -12.38
C GLU A 140 -1.96 3.67 -11.58
N MET A 141 -2.01 2.51 -10.92
CA MET A 141 -0.92 1.97 -10.11
C MET A 141 0.32 1.67 -10.96
N SER A 142 0.12 1.05 -12.14
CA SER A 142 1.19 0.77 -13.09
C SER A 142 1.84 2.08 -13.56
N MET A 143 1.06 3.08 -13.92
CA MET A 143 1.55 4.39 -14.36
C MET A 143 2.38 5.08 -13.26
N LYS A 144 1.93 5.02 -12.00
CA LYS A 144 2.70 5.51 -10.85
C LYS A 144 4.01 4.76 -10.66
N MET A 145 3.99 3.43 -10.69
CA MET A 145 5.17 2.61 -10.51
C MET A 145 6.21 2.84 -11.62
N TYR A 146 5.78 2.99 -12.87
CA TYR A 146 6.66 3.34 -13.99
C TYR A 146 7.22 4.78 -13.88
N GLY A 147 6.43 5.76 -13.45
CA GLY A 147 6.85 7.17 -13.36
C GLY A 147 7.77 7.49 -12.17
N LEU A 148 7.46 6.91 -11.00
CA LEU A 148 8.19 7.12 -9.74
C LEU A 148 9.37 6.13 -9.58
N GLY A 149 9.27 4.95 -10.20
CA GLY A 149 10.16 3.82 -9.97
C GLY A 149 9.70 2.95 -8.78
N PRO A 150 9.95 1.64 -8.81
CA PRO A 150 9.41 0.71 -7.81
C PRO A 150 9.91 1.00 -6.39
N GLN A 151 11.19 1.33 -6.20
CA GLN A 151 11.74 1.65 -4.88
C GLN A 151 11.06 2.86 -4.23
N ASN A 152 10.84 3.94 -5.00
CA ASN A 152 10.18 5.14 -4.50
C ASN A 152 8.66 4.94 -4.33
N TYR A 153 8.06 4.03 -5.08
CA TYR A 153 6.66 3.66 -4.93
C TYR A 153 6.42 2.96 -3.59
N PHE A 154 7.19 1.90 -3.28
CA PHE A 154 7.02 1.10 -2.07
C PHE A 154 7.49 1.80 -0.78
N HIS A 155 8.36 2.81 -0.87
CA HIS A 155 8.75 3.61 0.29
C HIS A 155 7.57 4.44 0.86
N SER A 156 6.51 4.67 0.09
CA SER A 156 5.33 5.38 0.57
C SER A 156 4.28 4.39 1.09
N SER A 157 3.99 4.43 2.39
CA SER A 157 3.02 3.52 3.04
C SER A 157 1.63 3.55 2.38
N PHE A 158 1.16 4.73 1.95
CA PHE A 158 -0.13 4.86 1.26
C PHE A 158 -0.15 4.21 -0.13
N ASN A 159 0.98 4.22 -0.86
CA ASN A 159 1.10 3.51 -2.14
C ASN A 159 1.22 2.00 -1.93
N CYS A 160 1.91 1.57 -0.86
CA CYS A 160 2.00 0.15 -0.48
C CYS A 160 0.61 -0.41 -0.10
N PHE A 161 -0.17 0.36 0.67
CA PHE A 161 -1.57 0.03 0.97
C PHE A 161 -2.41 -0.11 -0.30
N ASP A 162 -2.30 0.86 -1.22
CA ASP A 162 -3.00 0.82 -2.51
C ASP A 162 -2.66 -0.43 -3.33
N PHE A 163 -1.37 -0.80 -3.36
CA PHE A 163 -0.93 -2.04 -3.98
C PHE A 163 -1.61 -3.27 -3.35
N GLY A 164 -1.63 -3.37 -2.02
CA GLY A 164 -2.32 -4.44 -1.31
C GLY A 164 -3.81 -4.53 -1.65
N VAL A 165 -4.51 -3.39 -1.72
CA VAL A 165 -5.93 -3.33 -2.09
C VAL A 165 -6.17 -3.83 -3.52
N ILE A 166 -5.32 -3.45 -4.49
CA ILE A 166 -5.42 -3.90 -5.88
C ILE A 166 -5.15 -5.41 -5.98
N ILE A 167 -4.11 -5.92 -5.32
CA ILE A 167 -3.81 -7.35 -5.29
C ILE A 167 -4.96 -8.15 -4.65
N GLY A 168 -5.50 -7.67 -3.53
CA GLY A 168 -6.67 -8.30 -2.90
C GLY A 168 -7.89 -8.32 -3.80
N SER A 169 -8.10 -7.27 -4.60
CA SER A 169 -9.19 -7.21 -5.59
C SER A 169 -8.98 -8.17 -6.76
N ILE A 170 -7.75 -8.32 -7.24
CA ILE A 170 -7.42 -9.32 -8.27
C ILE A 170 -7.64 -10.74 -7.73
N PHE A 171 -7.18 -11.00 -6.51
CA PHE A 171 -7.38 -12.29 -5.85
C PHE A 171 -8.87 -12.61 -5.69
N GLU A 172 -9.69 -11.62 -5.34
CA GLU A 172 -11.15 -11.78 -5.25
C GLU A 172 -11.76 -12.20 -6.60
N VAL A 173 -11.42 -11.55 -7.71
CA VAL A 173 -11.91 -11.91 -9.04
C VAL A 173 -11.48 -13.32 -9.44
N ILE A 174 -10.21 -13.68 -9.21
CA ILE A 174 -9.69 -15.02 -9.50
C ILE A 174 -10.38 -16.08 -8.64
N TRP A 175 -10.56 -15.80 -7.35
CA TRP A 175 -11.20 -16.71 -6.41
C TRP A 175 -12.67 -16.95 -6.76
N ALA A 176 -13.39 -15.88 -7.14
CA ALA A 176 -14.77 -15.96 -7.61
C ALA A 176 -14.89 -16.81 -8.88
N ALA A 177 -13.91 -16.78 -9.78
CA ALA A 177 -13.88 -17.59 -10.99
C ALA A 177 -13.58 -19.08 -10.72
N ILE A 178 -12.73 -19.41 -9.75
CA ILE A 178 -12.30 -20.80 -9.47
C ILE A 178 -13.33 -21.56 -8.62
N LYS A 179 -13.95 -20.91 -7.63
CA LYS A 179 -14.95 -21.52 -6.76
C LYS A 179 -16.25 -20.71 -6.72
N PRO A 180 -17.10 -20.81 -7.74
CA PRO A 180 -18.45 -20.26 -7.68
C PRO A 180 -19.22 -20.98 -6.56
N GLY A 181 -19.43 -20.32 -5.41
CA GLY A 181 -20.25 -20.85 -4.30
C GLY A 181 -19.60 -20.91 -2.91
N ALA A 182 -18.32 -20.52 -2.75
CA ALA A 182 -17.72 -20.42 -1.41
C ALA A 182 -18.27 -19.21 -0.62
N SER A 183 -19.37 -19.41 0.12
CA SER A 183 -20.17 -18.34 0.73
C SER A 183 -19.41 -17.43 1.72
N PHE A 184 -18.57 -18.01 2.59
CA PHE A 184 -17.93 -17.23 3.65
C PHE A 184 -16.76 -16.38 3.15
N GLY A 185 -15.85 -16.97 2.38
CA GLY A 185 -14.67 -16.26 1.87
C GLY A 185 -15.01 -15.15 0.87
N ILE A 186 -15.95 -15.41 -0.04
CA ILE A 186 -16.35 -14.44 -1.08
C ILE A 186 -16.98 -13.19 -0.45
N SER A 187 -17.76 -13.34 0.63
CA SER A 187 -18.40 -12.21 1.31
C SER A 187 -17.38 -11.27 1.97
N VAL A 188 -16.36 -11.83 2.61
CA VAL A 188 -15.26 -11.04 3.21
C VAL A 188 -14.42 -10.36 2.11
N LEU A 189 -14.10 -11.07 1.04
CA LEU A 189 -13.36 -10.52 -0.10
C LEU A 189 -14.15 -9.39 -0.78
N ARG A 190 -15.47 -9.50 -0.86
CA ARG A 190 -16.35 -8.42 -1.32
C ARG A 190 -16.27 -7.20 -0.42
N ALA A 191 -16.17 -7.37 0.90
CA ALA A 191 -15.99 -6.25 1.83
C ALA A 191 -14.63 -5.55 1.68
N LEU A 192 -13.57 -6.24 1.22
CA LEU A 192 -12.26 -5.61 0.95
C LEU A 192 -12.35 -4.50 -0.08
N ARG A 193 -13.36 -4.53 -0.96
CA ARG A 193 -13.64 -3.46 -1.93
C ARG A 193 -13.89 -2.12 -1.25
N LEU A 194 -14.42 -2.11 -0.03
CA LEU A 194 -14.60 -0.90 0.77
C LEU A 194 -13.26 -0.26 1.13
N LEU A 195 -12.17 -1.03 1.19
CA LEU A 195 -10.83 -0.49 1.48
C LEU A 195 -10.39 0.55 0.46
N ARG A 196 -10.92 0.54 -0.76
CA ARG A 196 -10.55 1.54 -1.76
C ARG A 196 -11.07 2.94 -1.44
N ILE A 197 -12.10 3.08 -0.59
CA ILE A 197 -12.50 4.40 -0.08
C ILE A 197 -11.37 5.06 0.72
N PHE A 198 -10.52 4.25 1.36
CA PHE A 198 -9.34 4.76 2.07
C PHE A 198 -8.30 5.36 1.11
N LYS A 199 -8.38 5.14 -0.21
CA LYS A 199 -7.51 5.87 -1.16
C LYS A 199 -7.74 7.39 -1.05
N VAL A 200 -8.93 7.85 -0.67
CA VAL A 200 -9.23 9.27 -0.41
C VAL A 200 -8.31 9.84 0.67
N THR A 201 -7.92 9.04 1.67
CA THR A 201 -7.04 9.47 2.77
C THR A 201 -5.69 9.99 2.28
N LYS A 202 -5.18 9.45 1.17
CA LYS A 202 -3.92 9.87 0.58
C LYS A 202 -4.04 11.25 -0.09
N TYR A 203 -5.23 11.58 -0.60
CA TYR A 203 -5.50 12.76 -1.41
C TYR A 203 -5.94 13.95 -0.56
N TRP A 204 -6.66 13.69 0.54
CA TRP A 204 -7.05 14.73 1.49
C TRP A 204 -5.97 14.96 2.54
N ASN A 205 -5.20 16.05 2.41
CA ASN A 205 -4.10 16.37 3.34
C ASN A 205 -4.52 16.38 4.81
N SER A 206 -5.65 16.98 5.15
CA SER A 206 -6.14 17.03 6.54
C SER A 206 -6.40 15.63 7.09
N LEU A 207 -7.06 14.78 6.29
CA LEU A 207 -7.37 13.40 6.67
C LEU A 207 -6.11 12.53 6.72
N ARG A 208 -5.17 12.73 5.80
CA ARG A 208 -3.84 12.11 5.83
C ARG A 208 -3.11 12.42 7.13
N ASN A 209 -3.08 13.69 7.53
CA ASN A 209 -2.41 14.13 8.74
C ASN A 209 -3.08 13.54 9.99
N LEU A 210 -4.41 13.47 10.01
CA LEU A 210 -5.16 12.80 11.07
C LEU A 210 -4.76 11.32 11.17
N VAL A 211 -4.79 10.58 10.05
CA VAL A 211 -4.41 9.16 10.03
C VAL A 211 -2.98 8.97 10.50
N VAL A 212 -2.03 9.78 10.03
CA VAL A 212 -0.62 9.70 10.46
C VAL A 212 -0.46 10.03 11.95
N SER A 213 -1.14 11.05 12.44
CA SER A 213 -1.14 11.40 13.86
C SER A 213 -1.70 10.27 14.73
N LEU A 214 -2.80 9.66 14.29
CA LEU A 214 -3.37 8.49 14.95
C LEU A 214 -2.37 7.33 14.96
N LEU A 215 -1.75 7.01 13.83
CA LEU A 215 -0.74 5.95 13.71
C LEU A 215 0.47 6.18 14.64
N ASN A 216 0.91 7.43 14.80
CA ASN A 216 1.99 7.77 15.72
C ASN A 216 1.62 7.51 17.19
N SER A 217 0.35 7.69 17.55
CA SER A 217 -0.15 7.42 18.91
C SER A 217 -0.44 5.93 19.17
N MET A 218 -0.41 5.06 18.16
CA MET A 218 -0.81 3.65 18.28
C MET A 218 -0.05 2.90 19.35
N LYS A 219 1.26 3.15 19.54
CA LYS A 219 2.03 2.48 20.59
C LYS A 219 1.46 2.77 21.98
N SER A 220 1.06 4.01 22.24
CA SER A 220 0.43 4.41 23.51
C SER A 220 -0.98 3.82 23.63
N ILE A 221 -1.78 3.88 22.56
CA ILE A 221 -3.12 3.28 22.53
C ILE A 221 -3.04 1.78 22.83
N ILE A 222 -2.12 1.05 22.21
CA ILE A 222 -1.91 -0.39 22.43
C ILE A 222 -1.56 -0.67 23.90
N SER A 223 -0.72 0.15 24.52
CA SER A 223 -0.37 0.00 25.94
C SER A 223 -1.59 0.16 26.85
N LEU A 224 -2.45 1.14 26.56
CA LEU A 224 -3.69 1.36 27.31
C LEU A 224 -4.70 0.23 27.08
N LEU A 225 -4.86 -0.21 25.83
CA LEU A 225 -5.73 -1.34 25.48
C LEU A 225 -5.26 -2.65 26.13
N PHE A 226 -3.94 -2.87 26.23
CA PHE A 226 -3.38 -4.04 26.91
C PHE A 226 -3.68 -4.02 28.41
N LEU A 227 -3.52 -2.87 29.07
CA LEU A 227 -3.89 -2.72 30.48
C LEU A 227 -5.40 -2.94 30.69
N LEU A 228 -6.23 -2.38 29.82
CA LEU A 228 -7.68 -2.59 29.84
C LEU A 228 -8.04 -4.06 29.64
N PHE A 229 -7.38 -4.74 28.70
CA PHE A 229 -7.59 -6.16 28.46
C PHE A 229 -7.19 -7.01 29.69
N LEU A 230 -6.05 -6.74 30.31
CA LEU A 230 -5.64 -7.41 31.55
C LEU A 230 -6.66 -7.21 32.67
N PHE A 231 -7.15 -5.99 32.83
CA PHE A 231 -8.22 -5.68 33.78
C PHE A 231 -9.47 -6.52 33.49
N ILE A 232 -9.93 -6.58 32.24
CA ILE A 232 -11.08 -7.41 31.85
C ILE A 232 -10.85 -8.89 32.19
N VAL A 233 -9.65 -9.42 31.96
CA VAL A 233 -9.31 -10.82 32.28
C VAL A 233 -9.41 -11.08 33.78
N VAL A 234 -8.87 -10.20 34.64
CA VAL A 234 -8.96 -10.36 36.10
C VAL A 234 -10.42 -10.42 36.56
N PHE A 235 -11.26 -9.49 36.08
CA PHE A 235 -12.69 -9.48 36.44
C PHE A 235 -13.48 -10.64 35.84
N ALA A 236 -13.10 -11.11 34.64
CA ALA A 236 -13.71 -12.29 34.04
C ALA A 236 -13.44 -13.53 34.89
N LEU A 237 -12.19 -13.73 35.33
CA LEU A 237 -11.82 -14.86 36.21
C LEU A 237 -12.50 -14.77 37.58
N LEU A 238 -12.56 -13.58 38.18
CA LEU A 238 -13.32 -13.37 39.42
C LEU A 238 -14.81 -13.67 39.23
N GLY A 239 -15.40 -13.20 38.12
CA GLY A 239 -16.80 -13.45 37.80
C GLY A 239 -17.10 -14.94 37.57
N MET A 240 -16.18 -15.67 36.93
CA MET A 240 -16.28 -17.13 36.78
C MET A 240 -16.23 -17.84 38.14
N GLN A 241 -15.35 -17.42 39.04
CA GLN A 241 -15.25 -18.01 40.38
C GLN A 241 -16.47 -17.71 41.26
N LEU A 242 -17.05 -16.52 41.13
CA LEU A 242 -18.18 -16.09 41.97
C LEU A 242 -19.54 -16.51 41.41
N PHE A 243 -19.69 -16.51 40.08
CA PHE A 243 -20.99 -16.63 39.41
C PHE A 243 -21.02 -17.74 38.34
N GLY A 244 -19.96 -18.54 38.20
CA GLY A 244 -19.94 -19.68 37.29
C GLY A 244 -21.00 -20.71 37.67
N GLY A 245 -21.84 -21.10 36.71
CA GLY A 245 -22.93 -22.06 36.88
C GLY A 245 -24.13 -21.55 37.69
N GLN A 246 -24.12 -20.29 38.13
CA GLN A 246 -25.20 -19.71 38.96
C GLN A 246 -26.38 -19.19 38.12
N PHE A 247 -26.18 -18.95 36.83
CA PHE A 247 -27.19 -18.35 35.93
C PHE A 247 -27.85 -19.36 34.98
N ASN A 248 -28.03 -20.60 35.45
CA ASN A 248 -28.77 -21.63 34.71
C ASN A 248 -30.26 -21.52 35.05
N PHE A 249 -31.01 -20.73 34.28
CA PHE A 249 -32.45 -20.59 34.43
C PHE A 249 -33.17 -21.69 33.64
N ASP A 250 -34.32 -22.14 34.15
CA ASP A 250 -35.06 -23.30 33.62
C ASP A 250 -35.48 -23.15 32.13
N ASP A 251 -35.54 -21.92 31.61
CA ASP A 251 -36.03 -21.63 30.25
C ASP A 251 -34.93 -21.34 29.21
N GLU A 252 -33.70 -20.98 29.59
CA GLU A 252 -32.51 -20.85 28.70
C GLU A 252 -31.31 -20.20 29.44
N THR A 253 -30.09 -20.64 29.14
CA THR A 253 -28.88 -19.95 29.63
C THR A 253 -28.68 -18.62 28.89
N PRO A 254 -28.64 -17.47 29.57
CA PRO A 254 -28.40 -16.19 28.93
C PRO A 254 -27.02 -16.17 28.24
N THR A 255 -26.90 -15.51 27.10
CA THR A 255 -25.61 -15.32 26.41
C THR A 255 -24.61 -14.49 27.23
N THR A 256 -25.11 -13.76 28.25
CA THR A 256 -24.33 -12.99 29.22
C THR A 256 -24.16 -13.77 30.52
N ASN A 257 -23.30 -14.78 30.51
CA ASN A 257 -23.00 -15.61 31.68
C ASN A 257 -21.49 -15.60 32.03
N PHE A 258 -21.15 -16.29 33.10
CA PHE A 258 -19.78 -16.46 33.61
C PHE A 258 -19.33 -17.93 33.59
N ASP A 259 -19.95 -18.75 32.74
CA ASP A 259 -19.70 -20.20 32.75
C ASP A 259 -18.43 -20.56 31.98
N THR A 260 -18.13 -19.78 30.93
CA THR A 260 -16.93 -19.96 30.11
C THR A 260 -16.13 -18.67 30.04
N PHE A 261 -14.81 -18.80 29.85
CA PHE A 261 -13.90 -17.65 29.79
C PHE A 261 -14.27 -16.63 28.69
N PRO A 262 -14.59 -17.02 27.44
CA PRO A 262 -15.00 -16.07 26.42
C PRO A 262 -16.33 -15.37 26.76
N ALA A 263 -17.31 -16.09 27.31
CA ALA A 263 -18.58 -15.51 27.74
C ALA A 263 -18.36 -14.51 28.89
N ALA A 264 -17.54 -14.87 29.89
CA ALA A 264 -17.20 -14.00 31.02
C ALA A 264 -16.51 -12.70 30.56
N ILE A 265 -15.59 -12.76 29.59
CA ILE A 265 -14.97 -11.57 28.99
C ILE A 265 -16.03 -10.66 28.35
N LEU A 266 -16.93 -11.24 27.54
CA LEU A 266 -18.00 -10.48 26.88
C LEU A 266 -18.95 -9.85 27.91
N THR A 267 -19.32 -10.59 28.95
CA THR A 267 -20.17 -10.10 30.04
C THR A 267 -19.53 -8.93 30.78
N VAL A 268 -18.25 -9.03 31.16
CA VAL A 268 -17.51 -7.93 31.81
C VAL A 268 -17.39 -6.72 30.89
N PHE A 269 -17.09 -6.93 29.60
CA PHE A 269 -17.02 -5.86 28.62
C PHE A 269 -18.36 -5.12 28.49
N GLN A 270 -19.47 -5.85 28.40
CA GLN A 270 -20.81 -5.27 28.34
C GLN A 270 -21.16 -4.47 29.60
N VAL A 271 -20.84 -4.98 30.80
CA VAL A 271 -21.05 -4.25 32.06
C VAL A 271 -20.25 -2.96 32.08
N LYS A 272 -18.98 -2.98 31.66
CA LYS A 272 -18.12 -1.79 31.57
C LYS A 272 -18.70 -0.73 30.63
N VAL A 273 -19.15 -1.14 29.45
CA VAL A 273 -19.76 -0.22 28.47
C VAL A 273 -21.07 0.36 29.02
N LYS A 274 -21.97 -0.49 29.54
CA LYS A 274 -23.26 -0.04 30.10
C LYS A 274 -23.09 0.89 31.29
N PHE A 275 -22.13 0.61 32.19
CA PHE A 275 -21.83 1.47 33.33
C PHE A 275 -21.38 2.87 32.88
N SER A 276 -20.53 2.96 31.85
CA SER A 276 -20.12 4.23 31.26
C SER A 276 -21.31 5.02 30.69
N THR A 277 -22.20 4.34 29.96
CA THR A 277 -23.41 4.97 29.41
C THR A 277 -24.39 5.42 30.50
N LEU A 278 -24.55 4.64 31.57
CA LEU A 278 -25.42 4.99 32.69
C LEU A 278 -24.88 6.21 33.45
N MET A 279 -23.57 6.25 33.74
CA MET A 279 -22.91 7.39 34.35
C MET A 279 -23.09 8.67 33.52
N TRP A 280 -22.96 8.57 32.19
CA TRP A 280 -23.19 9.70 31.29
C TRP A 280 -24.65 10.19 31.34
N LYS A 281 -25.62 9.27 31.42
CA LYS A 281 -27.05 9.59 31.54
C LYS A 281 -27.45 10.17 32.90
N THR A 282 -26.71 9.86 33.97
CA THR A 282 -26.94 10.44 35.30
C THR A 282 -26.25 11.80 35.47
N ALA A 283 -25.22 12.08 34.66
CA ALA A 283 -24.44 13.32 34.73
C ALA A 283 -24.97 14.47 33.84
N ASN A 284 -25.86 14.18 32.88
CA ASN A 284 -26.50 15.13 31.95
C ASN A 284 -28.02 15.07 32.10
#